data_AF-A0A1H3UCH7-F1
#
_entry.id   AF-A0A1H3UCH7-F1
#
_cell.length_a   1.000
_cell.length_b   1.000
_cell.length_c   1.000
_cell.angle_alpha   90.00
_cell.angle_beta   90.00
_cell.angle_gamma   90.00
#
_symmetry.space_group_name_H-M   'P 1'
#
loop_
_entity.id
_entity.type
_entity.pdbx_description
1 polymer ?
#
loop_
_entity_poly.entity_id
_entity_poly.type
_entity_poly.pdbx_seq_one_letter_code
_entity_poly.pdbx_strand_id
1 'polypeptide(L)'
;MAQDKVSIRISKEDMQKFNELASSLSMTKTAIIKKIVNDGFAQTAEITNPTLLTSFEKIEKMLGSIGTNLNQMAKKVNSGEEFTEQDIKTLQQIITKFDALETVVIDKNVKTVIKKRGSK
;
A
#
# COMPACT_ATOMS: atom_id res chain seq x y z
N MET A 1 25.91 13.02 -1.94
CA MET A 1 25.82 11.72 -2.63
C MET A 1 26.11 11.95 -4.10
N ALA A 2 27.04 11.20 -4.69
CA ALA A 2 27.31 11.29 -6.13
C ALA A 2 26.04 10.89 -6.90
N GLN A 3 25.69 11.65 -7.94
CA GLN A 3 24.55 11.35 -8.80
C GLN A 3 25.07 11.08 -10.21
N ASP A 4 24.86 9.86 -10.69
CA ASP A 4 25.16 9.50 -12.07
C ASP A 4 24.02 9.93 -12.99
N LYS A 5 24.37 10.45 -14.16
CA LYS A 5 23.41 10.92 -15.17
C LYS A 5 23.34 9.92 -16.32
N VAL A 6 22.12 9.47 -16.63
CA VAL A 6 21.81 8.64 -17.81
C VAL A 6 21.12 9.51 -18.86
N SER A 7 21.58 9.45 -20.11
CA SER A 7 20.91 10.07 -21.27
C SER A 7 20.40 8.98 -22.20
N ILE A 8 19.11 9.06 -22.56
CA ILE A 8 18.43 8.06 -23.38
C ILE A 8 18.00 8.74 -24.68
N ARG A 9 18.39 8.16 -25.82
CA ARG A 9 17.83 8.53 -27.13
C ARG A 9 16.56 7.73 -27.34
N ILE A 10 15.48 8.41 -27.71
CA ILE A 10 14.14 7.83 -27.84
C ILE A 10 13.43 8.51 -29.02
N SER A 11 12.56 7.77 -29.71
CA SER A 11 11.72 8.33 -30.76
C SER A 11 10.67 9.29 -30.17
N LYS A 12 10.11 10.18 -31.00
CA LYS A 12 9.03 11.08 -30.54
C LYS A 12 7.80 10.29 -30.09
N GLU A 13 7.48 9.21 -30.80
CA GLU A 13 6.33 8.35 -30.49
C GLU A 13 6.50 7.63 -29.16
N ASP A 14 7.67 7.02 -28.92
CA ASP A 14 7.94 6.32 -27.67
C ASP A 14 8.05 7.29 -26.48
N MET A 15 8.54 8.51 -26.72
CA MET A 15 8.53 9.57 -25.71
C MET A 15 7.09 9.97 -25.33
N GLN A 16 6.17 9.98 -26.29
CA GLN A 16 4.76 10.23 -26.03
C GLN A 16 4.15 9.11 -25.18
N LYS A 17 4.37 7.84 -25.55
CA LYS A 17 3.93 6.68 -24.75
C LYS A 17 4.49 6.75 -23.33
N PHE A 18 5.74 7.17 -23.17
CA PHE A 18 6.36 7.33 -21.86
C PHE A 18 5.75 8.47 -21.04
N ASN A 19 5.34 9.56 -21.68
CA ASN A 19 4.60 10.64 -21.03
C ASN A 19 3.20 10.19 -20.59
N GLU A 20 2.48 9.47 -21.44
CA GLU A 20 1.15 8.92 -21.12
C GLU A 20 1.24 7.95 -19.93
N LEU A 21 2.24 7.06 -19.94
CA LEU A 21 2.52 6.16 -18.81
C LEU A 21 2.81 6.94 -17.52
N ALA A 22 3.68 7.95 -17.59
CA ALA A 22 3.99 8.81 -16.44
C ALA A 22 2.76 9.51 -15.87
N SER A 23 1.88 10.03 -16.73
CA SER A 23 0.63 10.66 -16.33
C SER A 23 -0.35 9.67 -15.70
N SER A 24 -0.55 8.50 -16.33
CA SER A 24 -1.48 7.47 -15.83
C SER A 24 -1.09 6.96 -14.44
N LEU A 25 0.21 6.81 -14.18
CA LEU A 25 0.74 6.36 -12.90
C LEU A 25 0.95 7.49 -11.89
N SER A 26 0.72 8.76 -12.27
CA SER A 26 1.05 9.93 -11.46
C SER A 26 2.51 9.91 -10.94
N MET A 27 3.44 9.44 -11.78
CA MET A 27 4.86 9.28 -11.44
C MET A 27 5.75 10.07 -12.39
N THR A 28 6.90 10.54 -11.89
CA THR A 28 7.92 11.10 -12.79
C THR A 28 8.57 10.00 -13.63
N LYS A 29 9.02 10.34 -14.84
CA LYS A 29 9.75 9.42 -15.74
C LYS A 29 10.97 8.78 -15.04
N THR A 30 11.70 9.57 -14.26
CA THR A 30 12.83 9.07 -13.46
C THR A 30 12.38 8.07 -12.40
N ALA A 31 11.25 8.32 -11.73
CA ALA A 31 10.70 7.39 -10.75
C ALA A 31 10.27 6.07 -11.40
N ILE A 32 9.71 6.12 -12.62
CA ILE A 32 9.37 4.92 -13.39
C ILE A 32 10.63 4.11 -13.73
N ILE A 33 11.69 4.76 -14.24
CA ILE A 33 12.95 4.06 -14.55
C ILE A 33 13.55 3.44 -13.29
N LYS A 34 13.61 4.18 -12.18
CA LYS A 34 14.11 3.65 -10.90
C LYS A 34 13.27 2.47 -10.42
N LYS A 35 11.95 2.54 -10.57
CA LYS A 35 11.04 1.46 -10.19
C LYS A 35 11.29 0.21 -11.02
N ILE A 36 11.46 0.34 -12.35
CA ILE A 36 11.80 -0.80 -13.21
C ILE A 36 13.18 -1.38 -12.86
N VAL A 37 14.16 -0.55 -12.55
CA VAL A 37 15.51 -1.00 -12.16
C VAL A 37 15.49 -1.76 -10.84
N ASN A 38 14.73 -1.28 -9.85
CA ASN A 38 14.67 -1.88 -8.52
C ASN A 38 13.74 -3.11 -8.45
N ASP A 39 12.59 -3.02 -9.10
CA ASP A 39 11.55 -4.05 -9.02
C ASP A 39 11.71 -5.11 -10.13
N GLY A 40 12.44 -4.79 -11.21
CA GLY A 40 12.63 -5.67 -12.37
C GLY A 40 11.50 -5.56 -13.42
N PHE A 41 11.83 -5.88 -14.68
CA PHE A 41 10.83 -5.95 -15.74
C PHE A 41 9.79 -7.04 -15.41
N ALA A 42 8.50 -6.68 -15.50
CA ALA A 42 7.33 -7.52 -15.21
C ALA A 42 6.95 -7.77 -13.73
N GLN A 43 7.52 -7.03 -12.76
CA GLN A 43 7.04 -7.07 -11.36
C GLN A 43 6.06 -5.95 -10.99
N THR A 44 5.83 -4.98 -11.88
CA THR A 44 4.79 -3.96 -11.69
C THR A 44 3.42 -4.56 -11.98
N ALA A 45 2.81 -5.19 -10.96
CA ALA A 45 1.43 -5.62 -11.05
C ALA A 45 0.50 -4.41 -10.89
N GLU A 46 -0.22 -4.05 -11.95
CA GLU A 46 -1.32 -3.11 -11.85
C GLU A 46 -2.54 -3.85 -11.27
N ILE A 47 -2.94 -3.47 -10.05
CA ILE A 47 -4.15 -4.02 -9.43
C ILE A 47 -5.34 -3.21 -9.97
N THR A 48 -5.93 -3.68 -11.07
CA THR A 48 -7.11 -3.06 -11.68
C THR A 48 -8.43 -3.56 -11.12
N ASN A 49 -8.41 -4.50 -10.17
CA ASN A 49 -9.62 -5.05 -9.58
C ASN A 49 -10.30 -3.99 -8.68
N PRO A 50 -11.46 -3.44 -9.06
CA PRO A 50 -12.10 -2.34 -8.32
C PRO A 50 -12.55 -2.77 -6.93
N THR A 51 -12.99 -4.02 -6.76
CA THR A 51 -13.38 -4.56 -5.45
C THR A 51 -12.19 -4.64 -4.49
N LEU A 52 -11.02 -5.02 -5.00
CA LEU A 52 -9.79 -5.07 -4.22
C LEU A 52 -9.32 -3.66 -3.83
N LEU A 53 -9.36 -2.70 -4.76
CA LEU A 53 -9.04 -1.30 -4.48
C LEU A 53 -9.97 -0.70 -3.41
N THR A 54 -11.29 -0.88 -3.54
CA THR A 54 -12.27 -0.44 -2.52
C THR A 54 -12.03 -1.14 -1.17
N SER A 55 -11.59 -2.39 -1.17
CA SER A 55 -11.24 -3.11 0.06
C SER A 55 -10.00 -2.51 0.72
N PHE A 56 -8.99 -2.14 -0.06
CA PHE A 56 -7.80 -1.44 0.44
C PHE A 56 -8.14 -0.06 1.01
N GLU A 57 -8.97 0.74 0.34
CA GLU A 57 -9.42 2.03 0.87
C GLU A 57 -10.18 1.89 2.21
N LYS A 58 -11.00 0.83 2.34
CA LYS A 58 -11.68 0.53 3.61
C LYS A 58 -10.70 0.16 4.71
N ILE A 59 -9.68 -0.63 4.39
CA ILE A 59 -8.61 -1.01 5.33
C ILE A 59 -7.84 0.23 5.75
N GLU A 60 -7.46 1.11 4.81
CA GLU A 60 -6.74 2.35 5.11
C GLU A 60 -7.53 3.27 6.02
N LYS A 61 -8.82 3.48 5.74
CA LYS A 61 -9.73 4.25 6.62
C LYS A 61 -9.84 3.62 8.01
N MET A 62 -9.92 2.30 8.08
CA MET A 62 -10.00 1.59 9.36
C MET A 62 -8.71 1.80 10.18
N LEU A 63 -7.54 1.63 9.57
CA LEU A 63 -6.25 1.88 10.21
C LEU A 63 -6.09 3.34 10.65
N GLY A 64 -6.54 4.31 9.83
CA GLY A 64 -6.55 5.72 10.20
C GLY A 64 -7.42 6.02 11.43
N SER A 65 -8.60 5.38 11.52
CA SER A 65 -9.47 5.50 12.70
C SER A 65 -8.83 4.92 13.97
N ILE A 66 -8.14 3.78 13.83
CA ILE A 66 -7.40 3.15 14.92
C ILE A 66 -6.27 4.06 15.40
N GLY A 67 -5.45 4.59 14.48
CA GLY A 67 -4.35 5.49 14.82
C GLY A 67 -4.82 6.76 15.52
N THR A 68 -5.96 7.32 15.09
CA THR A 68 -6.57 8.49 15.74
C THR A 68 -6.99 8.17 17.18
N ASN A 69 -7.67 7.05 17.39
CA ASN A 69 -8.13 6.63 18.72
C ASN A 69 -6.95 6.32 19.65
N LEU A 70 -5.91 5.63 19.17
CA LEU A 70 -4.69 5.37 19.94
C LEU A 70 -3.98 6.67 20.33
N ASN A 71 -3.91 7.65 19.42
CA ASN A 71 -3.31 8.94 19.70
C ASN A 71 -4.10 9.74 20.75
N GLN A 72 -5.43 9.66 20.73
CA GLN A 72 -6.28 10.28 21.75
C GLN A 72 -6.07 9.64 23.12
N MET A 73 -5.97 8.31 23.18
CA MET A 73 -5.66 7.60 24.42
C MET A 73 -4.25 7.91 24.94
N ALA A 74 -3.25 7.97 24.06
CA ALA A 74 -1.89 8.36 24.44
C ALA A 74 -1.86 9.76 25.05
N LYS A 75 -2.64 10.71 24.52
CA LYS A 75 -2.78 12.05 25.10
C LYS A 75 -3.41 12.02 26.48
N LYS A 76 -4.47 11.22 26.69
CA LYS A 76 -5.11 11.02 28.00
C LYS A 76 -4.16 10.42 29.04
N VAL A 77 -3.37 9.41 28.65
CA VAL A 77 -2.33 8.83 29.50
C VAL A 77 -1.30 9.88 29.89
N ASN A 78 -0.84 10.66 28.90
CA ASN A 78 0.16 11.69 29.13
C ASN A 78 -0.38 12.86 29.98
N SER A 79 -1.69 13.12 29.97
CA SER A 79 -2.34 14.11 30.83
C SER A 79 -2.67 13.58 32.23
N GLY A 80 -2.44 12.29 32.50
CA GLY A 80 -2.76 11.65 33.79
C GLY A 80 -4.26 11.46 34.02
N GLU A 81 -5.07 11.53 32.96
CA GLU A 81 -6.51 11.28 33.03
C GLU A 81 -6.80 9.79 33.25
N GLU A 82 -7.80 9.49 34.08
CA GLU A 82 -8.26 8.11 34.24
C GLU A 82 -8.97 7.62 32.98
N PHE A 83 -8.72 6.36 32.63
CA PHE A 83 -9.44 5.71 31.54
C PHE A 83 -10.89 5.48 31.93
N THR A 84 -11.79 5.96 31.08
CA THR A 84 -13.23 5.70 31.22
C THR A 84 -13.58 4.31 30.69
N GLU A 85 -14.75 3.76 31.08
CA GLU A 85 -15.28 2.53 30.48
C GLU A 85 -15.42 2.62 28.95
N GLN A 86 -15.65 3.83 28.43
CA GLN A 86 -15.75 4.08 26.98
C GLN A 86 -14.38 3.96 26.29
N ASP A 87 -13.31 4.37 26.96
CA ASP A 87 -11.95 4.20 26.43
C ASP A 87 -11.56 2.71 26.39
N ILE A 88 -11.95 1.93 27.41
CA ILE A 88 -11.77 0.47 27.46
C ILE A 88 -12.55 -0.22 26.33
N LYS A 89 -13.81 0.18 26.10
CA LYS A 89 -14.60 -0.34 24.96
C LYS A 89 -13.96 0.00 23.62
N THR A 90 -13.37 1.18 23.50
CA THR A 90 -12.68 1.60 22.26
C THR A 90 -11.43 0.76 22.04
N LEU A 91 -10.67 0.45 23.08
CA LEU A 91 -9.52 -0.48 23.00
C LEU A 91 -9.96 -1.88 22.57
N GLN A 92 -11.03 -2.42 23.16
CA GLN A 92 -11.57 -3.72 22.77
C GLN A 92 -11.98 -3.75 21.28
N GLN A 93 -12.64 -2.69 20.80
CA GLN A 93 -13.01 -2.58 19.38
C GLN A 93 -11.78 -2.48 18.46
N ILE A 94 -10.70 -1.84 18.90
CA ILE A 94 -9.44 -1.79 18.16
C ILE A 94 -8.82 -3.18 18.06
N ILE A 95 -8.77 -3.92 19.17
CA ILE A 95 -8.24 -5.29 19.22
C ILE A 95 -9.01 -6.19 18.24
N THR A 96 -10.35 -6.19 18.29
CA THR A 96 -11.16 -7.00 17.37
C THR A 96 -10.93 -6.65 15.89
N LYS A 97 -10.70 -5.37 15.57
CA LYS A 97 -10.38 -4.93 14.21
C LYS A 97 -8.99 -5.42 13.76
N PHE A 98 -8.02 -5.49 14.66
CA PHE A 98 -6.71 -6.05 14.38
C PHE A 98 -6.76 -7.57 14.20
N ASP A 99 -7.50 -8.29 15.03
CA ASP A 99 -7.68 -9.74 14.89
C ASP A 99 -8.33 -10.09 13.54
N ALA A 100 -9.33 -9.30 13.13
CA ALA A 100 -9.97 -9.46 11.82
C ALA A 100 -8.99 -9.18 10.66
N LEU A 101 -8.14 -8.17 10.78
CA LEU A 101 -7.09 -7.89 9.80
C LEU A 101 -6.06 -9.01 9.73
N GLU A 102 -5.59 -9.49 10.89
CA GLU A 102 -4.63 -10.58 10.99
C GLU A 102 -5.18 -11.84 10.31
N THR A 103 -6.42 -12.21 10.60
CA THR A 103 -7.09 -13.36 9.98
C THR A 103 -7.12 -13.21 8.46
N VAL A 104 -7.51 -12.04 7.93
CA VAL A 104 -7.57 -11.80 6.49
C VAL A 104 -6.18 -11.86 5.85
N VAL A 105 -5.15 -11.34 6.52
CA VAL A 105 -3.77 -11.36 6.02
C VAL A 105 -3.21 -12.78 6.03
N ILE A 106 -3.46 -13.56 7.09
CA ILE A 106 -3.00 -14.95 7.19
C ILE A 106 -3.72 -15.84 6.18
N ASP A 107 -5.06 -15.79 6.13
CA ASP A 107 -5.86 -16.64 5.23
C ASP A 107 -5.64 -16.31 3.75
N LYS A 108 -5.38 -15.04 3.41
CA LYS A 108 -5.10 -14.63 2.01
C LYS A 108 -3.63 -14.65 1.63
N ASN A 109 -2.71 -14.90 2.57
CA ASN A 109 -1.29 -15.12 2.28
C ASN A 109 -0.97 -16.54 1.78
N VAL A 110 -1.98 -17.35 1.47
CA VAL A 110 -1.79 -18.55 0.65
C VAL A 110 -1.34 -18.08 -0.74
N LYS A 111 -0.01 -17.98 -0.94
CA LYS A 111 0.63 -17.74 -2.23
C LYS A 111 0.01 -18.67 -3.25
N THR A 112 -0.87 -18.13 -4.10
CA THR A 112 -1.31 -18.86 -5.29
C THR A 112 -0.14 -18.86 -6.25
N VAL A 113 0.69 -19.90 -6.16
CA VAL A 113 1.74 -20.15 -7.16
C VAL A 113 1.04 -20.46 -8.47
N ILE A 114 0.98 -19.48 -9.37
CA ILE A 114 0.53 -19.71 -10.74
C ILE A 114 1.57 -20.62 -11.40
N LYS A 115 1.31 -21.93 -11.43
CA LYS A 115 2.15 -22.88 -12.17
C LYS A 115 2.03 -22.55 -13.66
N LYS A 116 3.18 -22.36 -14.31
CA LYS A 116 3.26 -22.15 -15.76
C LYS A 116 2.55 -23.31 -16.47
N ARG A 117 1.54 -23.00 -17.31
CA ARG A 117 0.87 -24.01 -18.15
C ARG A 117 1.94 -24.75 -18.96
N GLY A 118 2.02 -26.07 -18.80
CA GLY A 118 2.87 -26.95 -19.61
C GLY A 118 4.20 -27.41 -19.01
N SER A 119 4.46 -27.20 -17.72
CA SER A 119 5.60 -27.88 -17.06
C SER A 119 5.12 -29.22 -16.52
N LYS A 120 5.60 -30.32 -17.11
CA LYS A 120 5.44 -31.67 -16.52
C LYS A 120 6.17 -31.74 -15.19
#